data_AF-A0A2N6K8S1-F1
#
_entry.id   AF-A0A2N6K8S1-F1
#
_cell.length_a   1.000
_cell.length_b   1.000
_cell.length_c   1.000
_cell.angle_alpha   90.00
_cell.angle_beta   90.00
_cell.angle_gamma   90.00
#
_symmetry.space_group_name_H-M   'P 1'
#
loop_
_entity.id
_entity.type
_entity.pdbx_description
1 polymer ?
#
loop_
_entity_poly.entity_id
_entity_poly.type
_entity_poly.pdbx_seq_one_letter_code
_entity_poly.pdbx_strand_id
1 'polypeptide(L)'
;MTSNNIALSPDLTIQIENIDSPGLFPQEQGLVRVVVTNEGEGQFAGPLDINLYASIDSDLDSPLNEGNLVGEDELLGSVDSVLVNLSPGESQEFTIDFAGSEVRNPSVVAPGSYYLIAGVEAANYVAESNTENNLGSTHVSVNNSDVVIDWNATALNAVQNTRKFAPIAARDLAIVHAAIYDAVNAIDRSYDPYLVSVEESVAEGASLEAAAAAAAYTALVDLFPTQTAEFDLQFKRSLAEIPDDAAKLKGIELGTYVAEEILEIRSTDGADIYSGGFYEPGTEAGEWRPTPPNYLPAGFSEWGKVTPFVIPSVDDYLGEGFPELTSEQYAAEINETKALGSVDSTLRTDDQTEIAKFWSFDRIDSFGVTGFWNQIAEEIAIQQDNTLVENARLFALLNFGQADSGIAVLASKYNFGLWRPVTAIREADNDGNPDTVGDPEWMPLLTTPPNPEYLAGHSIGAGAAVEVLTDFFGEDFNFTITSPETPGISRSYGSFYEAGVEDSLSRIYGGVHYPTSANESFTLGLNLGNYVVNNALV
;
A
#
# COMPACT_ATOMS: atom_id res chain seq x y z
N MET A 1 0.56 -59.63 29.34
CA MET A 1 1.03 -58.26 29.09
C MET A 1 1.48 -58.20 27.64
N THR A 2 0.55 -57.88 26.74
CA THR A 2 0.88 -57.50 25.37
C THR A 2 1.49 -56.11 25.44
N SER A 3 2.80 -56.00 25.20
CA SER A 3 3.45 -54.72 24.98
C SER A 3 2.80 -54.10 23.75
N ASN A 4 2.04 -53.02 23.94
CA ASN A 4 1.69 -52.14 22.84
C ASN A 4 3.02 -51.62 22.27
N ASN A 5 3.46 -52.15 21.13
CA ASN A 5 4.44 -51.47 20.30
C ASN A 5 3.74 -50.22 19.78
N ILE A 6 3.90 -49.11 20.50
CA ILE A 6 3.59 -47.79 19.96
C ILE A 6 4.55 -47.64 18.79
N ALA A 7 4.01 -47.54 17.57
CA ALA A 7 4.83 -47.26 16.41
C ALA A 7 5.44 -45.87 16.62
N LEU A 8 6.76 -45.82 16.77
CA LEU A 8 7.49 -44.57 16.86
C LEU A 8 7.26 -43.81 15.55
N SER A 9 6.76 -42.59 15.64
CA SER A 9 6.43 -41.76 14.48
C SER A 9 7.43 -40.61 14.38
N PRO A 10 7.86 -40.23 13.17
CA PRO A 10 8.67 -39.03 12.98
C PRO A 10 7.83 -37.76 13.24
N ASP A 11 8.51 -36.64 13.37
CA ASP A 11 7.93 -35.30 13.62
C ASP A 11 8.84 -34.29 12.94
N LEU A 12 8.46 -33.77 11.77
CA LEU A 12 9.31 -32.84 11.04
C LEU A 12 9.03 -31.41 11.51
N THR A 13 10.09 -30.74 11.94
CA THR A 13 10.08 -29.29 12.18
C THR A 13 10.93 -28.60 11.13
N ILE A 14 10.63 -27.33 10.85
CA ILE A 14 11.42 -26.50 9.95
C ILE A 14 11.78 -25.18 10.62
N GLN A 15 13.02 -24.74 10.42
CA GLN A 15 13.51 -23.46 10.91
C GLN A 15 14.20 -22.69 9.79
N ILE A 16 13.94 -21.39 9.69
CA ILE A 16 14.68 -20.47 8.82
C ILE A 16 15.92 -19.99 9.58
N GLU A 17 17.12 -20.12 8.99
CA GLU A 17 18.37 -19.77 9.67
C GLU A 17 19.08 -18.55 9.05
N ASN A 18 19.31 -18.56 7.74
CA ASN A 18 20.02 -17.48 7.05
C ASN A 18 19.21 -17.03 5.83
N ILE A 19 19.09 -15.72 5.71
CA ILE A 19 18.43 -15.05 4.59
C ILE A 19 19.52 -14.24 3.89
N ASP A 20 20.05 -14.76 2.79
CA ASP A 20 20.82 -13.96 1.83
C ASP A 20 19.81 -13.31 0.88
N SER A 21 19.03 -12.37 1.43
CA SER A 21 18.12 -11.54 0.63
C SER A 21 18.89 -10.33 0.12
N PRO A 22 18.74 -9.98 -1.16
CA PRO A 22 19.09 -8.66 -1.65
C PRO A 22 18.19 -7.61 -0.98
N GLY A 23 18.60 -6.34 -1.01
CA GLY A 23 18.04 -5.26 -0.17
C GLY A 23 16.57 -4.93 -0.43
N LEU A 24 15.99 -5.43 -1.52
CA LEU A 24 14.62 -5.17 -1.96
C LEU A 24 13.87 -6.47 -2.32
N PHE A 25 13.03 -6.93 -1.40
CA PHE A 25 11.93 -7.85 -1.72
C PHE A 25 10.76 -7.06 -2.32
N PRO A 26 9.94 -7.59 -3.27
CA PRO A 26 10.00 -8.89 -3.97
C PRO A 26 10.86 -8.87 -5.25
N GLN A 27 11.53 -7.75 -5.54
CA GLN A 27 12.06 -7.49 -6.87
C GLN A 27 13.40 -8.18 -7.16
N GLU A 28 14.13 -8.58 -6.13
CA GLU A 28 15.47 -9.13 -6.30
C GLU A 28 15.53 -10.62 -5.91
N GLN A 29 16.36 -11.40 -6.62
CA GLN A 29 16.58 -12.82 -6.36
C GLN A 29 17.45 -13.02 -5.12
N GLY A 30 17.04 -13.94 -4.23
CA GLY A 30 17.83 -14.28 -3.05
C GLY A 30 17.78 -15.76 -2.70
N LEU A 31 18.53 -16.10 -1.65
CA LEU A 31 18.65 -17.46 -1.13
C LEU A 31 18.18 -17.49 0.33
N VAL A 32 17.27 -18.40 0.64
CA VAL A 32 16.86 -18.68 2.02
C VAL A 32 17.32 -20.07 2.40
N ARG A 33 18.05 -20.16 3.51
CA ARG A 33 18.45 -21.43 4.11
C ARG A 33 17.45 -21.85 5.17
N VAL A 34 16.98 -23.08 5.04
CA VAL A 34 16.08 -23.72 6.00
C VAL A 34 16.69 -25.03 6.50
N VAL A 35 16.39 -25.37 7.74
CA VAL A 35 16.82 -26.62 8.37
C VAL A 35 15.58 -27.41 8.74
N VAL A 36 15.46 -28.61 8.18
CA VAL A 36 14.41 -29.57 8.58
C VAL A 36 15.00 -30.52 9.61
N THR A 37 14.32 -30.70 10.73
CA THR A 37 14.72 -31.62 11.82
C THR A 37 13.63 -32.64 12.07
N ASN A 38 14.01 -33.90 12.32
CA ASN A 38 13.07 -34.89 12.81
C ASN A 38 13.10 -34.93 14.35
N GLU A 39 12.18 -34.24 15.02
CA GLU A 39 12.04 -34.23 16.48
C GLU A 39 11.30 -35.44 17.04
N GLY A 40 10.76 -36.29 16.16
CA GLY A 40 9.97 -37.46 16.52
C GLY A 40 10.83 -38.62 17.01
N GLU A 41 10.16 -39.64 17.55
CA GLU A 41 10.83 -40.85 18.03
C GLU A 41 11.06 -41.87 16.89
N GLY A 42 10.38 -41.71 15.75
CA GLY A 42 10.48 -42.56 14.57
C GLY A 42 11.43 -42.02 13.51
N GLN A 43 11.95 -42.89 12.64
CA GLN A 43 12.76 -42.49 11.50
C GLN A 43 11.88 -41.98 10.36
N PHE A 44 12.23 -40.83 9.78
CA PHE A 44 11.64 -40.35 8.53
C PHE A 44 12.49 -40.84 7.34
N ALA A 45 11.87 -41.48 6.35
CA ALA A 45 12.55 -41.85 5.11
C ALA A 45 11.56 -41.76 3.95
N GLY A 46 11.67 -40.72 3.14
CA GLY A 46 10.69 -40.43 2.10
C GLY A 46 11.01 -39.15 1.32
N PRO A 47 10.16 -38.84 0.31
CA PRO A 47 10.17 -37.53 -0.31
C PRO A 47 9.66 -36.47 0.66
N LEU A 48 10.14 -35.25 0.47
CA LEU A 48 9.82 -34.09 1.28
C LEU A 48 9.68 -32.89 0.34
N ASP A 49 8.59 -32.14 0.50
CA ASP A 49 8.34 -30.89 -0.18
C ASP A 49 8.58 -29.73 0.82
N ILE A 50 9.26 -28.67 0.37
CA ILE A 50 9.47 -27.46 1.16
C ILE A 50 8.95 -26.27 0.37
N ASN A 51 8.09 -25.47 0.98
CA ASN A 51 7.58 -24.24 0.39
C ASN A 51 8.05 -23.03 1.20
N LEU A 52 8.34 -21.93 0.52
CA LEU A 52 8.69 -20.65 1.13
C LEU A 52 7.68 -19.60 0.69
N TYR A 53 7.12 -18.86 1.64
CA TYR A 53 6.11 -17.83 1.41
C TYR A 53 6.57 -16.48 1.94
N ALA A 54 6.11 -15.40 1.32
CA ALA A 54 6.08 -14.06 1.94
C ALA A 54 4.68 -13.82 2.50
N SER A 55 4.64 -13.21 3.67
CA SER A 55 3.42 -12.83 4.36
C SER A 55 3.55 -11.44 4.98
N ILE A 56 2.40 -10.82 5.22
CA ILE A 56 2.23 -9.60 6.00
C ILE A 56 2.20 -9.86 7.51
N ASP A 57 2.10 -11.11 7.96
CA ASP A 57 2.18 -11.53 9.36
C ASP A 57 2.89 -12.89 9.54
N SER A 58 2.91 -13.42 10.77
CA SER A 58 3.66 -14.65 11.06
C SER A 58 2.93 -15.96 10.72
N ASP A 59 1.69 -15.88 10.26
CA ASP A 59 0.79 -17.00 10.02
C ASP A 59 0.65 -17.29 8.51
N LEU A 60 0.47 -18.57 8.15
CA LEU A 60 0.23 -18.98 6.76
C LEU A 60 -1.28 -19.02 6.50
N ASP A 61 -1.79 -18.06 5.74
CA ASP A 61 -3.18 -17.86 5.42
C ASP A 61 -3.59 -18.46 4.07
N SER A 62 -4.81 -19.01 4.06
CA SER A 62 -5.45 -19.53 2.86
C SER A 62 -6.72 -18.75 2.52
N PRO A 63 -6.99 -18.46 1.24
CA PRO A 63 -6.23 -18.89 0.06
C PRO A 63 -4.89 -18.15 -0.10
N LEU A 64 -3.88 -18.85 -0.61
CA LEU A 64 -2.62 -18.23 -1.05
C LEU A 64 -2.86 -17.41 -2.33
N ASN A 65 -2.00 -16.41 -2.53
CA ASN A 65 -1.88 -15.69 -3.78
C ASN A 65 -1.23 -16.57 -4.85
N GLU A 66 -2.07 -17.16 -5.70
CA GLU A 66 -1.68 -17.97 -6.86
C GLU A 66 -1.46 -17.11 -8.12
N GLY A 67 -0.93 -15.90 -7.96
CA GLY A 67 -0.72 -14.98 -9.08
C GLY A 67 -1.94 -14.16 -9.46
N ASN A 68 -2.99 -14.15 -8.62
CA ASN A 68 -4.26 -13.49 -8.88
C ASN A 68 -4.60 -12.39 -7.85
N LEU A 69 -3.68 -12.10 -6.92
CA LEU A 69 -3.83 -11.11 -5.85
C LEU A 69 -5.00 -11.37 -4.91
N VAL A 70 -5.35 -12.64 -4.75
CA VAL A 70 -6.32 -13.10 -3.76
C VAL A 70 -5.54 -13.85 -2.70
N GLY A 71 -5.65 -13.42 -1.45
CA GLY A 71 -4.88 -13.99 -0.34
C GLY A 71 -3.95 -12.98 0.30
N GLU A 72 -3.45 -13.32 1.48
CA GLU A 72 -2.57 -12.47 2.29
C GLU A 72 -1.10 -12.90 2.17
N ASP A 73 -0.85 -14.11 1.66
CA ASP A 73 0.48 -14.69 1.49
C ASP A 73 0.76 -15.12 0.05
N GLU A 74 2.03 -15.09 -0.34
CA GLU A 74 2.46 -15.52 -1.66
C GLU A 74 3.58 -16.55 -1.61
N LEU A 75 3.52 -17.54 -2.50
CA LEU A 75 4.62 -18.49 -2.69
C LEU A 75 5.80 -17.80 -3.37
N LEU A 76 6.98 -17.93 -2.78
CA LEU A 76 8.22 -17.33 -3.26
C LEU A 76 9.19 -18.30 -3.92
N GLY A 77 9.12 -19.56 -3.50
CA GLY A 77 10.01 -20.62 -3.95
C GLY A 77 9.62 -21.94 -3.31
N SER A 78 10.03 -23.04 -3.93
CA SER A 78 9.84 -24.38 -3.38
C SER A 78 11.02 -25.29 -3.70
N VAL A 79 11.13 -26.37 -2.93
CA VAL A 79 12.01 -27.49 -3.20
C VAL A 79 11.15 -28.76 -3.16
N ASP A 80 10.88 -29.32 -4.32
CA ASP A 80 9.90 -30.40 -4.46
C ASP A 80 10.55 -31.79 -4.44
N SER A 81 9.92 -32.70 -3.68
CA SER A 81 10.12 -34.14 -3.72
C SER A 81 11.57 -34.60 -3.47
N VAL A 82 12.26 -33.95 -2.52
CA VAL A 82 13.63 -34.32 -2.15
C VAL A 82 13.61 -35.55 -1.26
N LEU A 83 14.38 -36.58 -1.65
CA LEU A 83 14.52 -37.79 -0.85
C LEU A 83 15.44 -37.52 0.34
N VAL A 84 14.89 -37.65 1.54
CA VAL A 84 15.60 -37.47 2.81
C VAL A 84 15.47 -38.72 3.69
N ASN A 85 16.41 -38.86 4.61
CA ASN A 85 16.41 -39.95 5.58
C ASN A 85 16.95 -39.44 6.92
N LEU A 86 16.03 -39.09 7.83
CA LEU A 86 16.33 -38.42 9.08
C LEU A 86 16.01 -39.34 10.25
N SER A 87 17.04 -39.69 11.02
CA SER A 87 16.91 -40.34 12.32
C SER A 87 16.31 -39.38 13.35
N PRO A 88 15.78 -39.88 14.48
CA PRO A 88 15.38 -39.02 15.60
C PRO A 88 16.49 -38.06 16.02
N GLY A 89 16.19 -36.76 16.03
CA GLY A 89 17.09 -35.65 16.31
C GLY A 89 18.07 -35.28 15.19
N GLU A 90 17.96 -35.88 14.00
CA GLU A 90 18.78 -35.55 12.85
C GLU A 90 18.17 -34.39 12.05
N SER A 91 19.03 -33.51 11.55
CA SER A 91 18.66 -32.33 10.76
C SER A 91 19.33 -32.34 9.39
N GLN A 92 18.67 -31.76 8.39
CA GLN A 92 19.22 -31.54 7.07
C GLN A 92 18.93 -30.10 6.60
N GLU A 93 19.94 -29.45 6.01
CA GLU A 93 19.85 -28.09 5.47
C GLU A 93 19.38 -28.14 4.00
N PHE A 94 18.54 -27.17 3.63
CA PHE A 94 18.10 -26.91 2.27
C PHE A 94 18.30 -25.43 1.95
N THR A 95 18.52 -25.14 0.67
CA THR A 95 18.57 -23.78 0.15
C THR A 95 17.43 -23.62 -0.84
N ILE A 96 16.62 -22.60 -0.64
CA ILE A 96 15.47 -22.25 -1.47
C ILE A 96 15.84 -20.97 -2.22
N ASP A 97 15.78 -21.04 -3.55
CA ASP A 97 15.87 -19.86 -4.39
C ASP A 97 14.50 -19.15 -4.36
N PHE A 98 14.49 -17.85 -4.09
CA PHE A 98 13.25 -17.06 -4.16
C PHE A 98 13.32 -15.95 -5.21
N ALA A 99 12.14 -15.50 -5.67
CA ALA A 99 11.98 -14.49 -6.72
C ALA A 99 12.63 -14.83 -8.08
N GLY A 100 12.83 -16.12 -8.35
CA GLY A 100 13.15 -16.63 -9.69
C GLY A 100 12.03 -16.32 -10.69
N SER A 101 12.35 -16.15 -11.98
CA SER A 101 11.37 -15.81 -13.02
C SER A 101 10.23 -16.82 -13.19
N GLU A 102 10.37 -18.04 -12.63
CA GLU A 102 9.38 -19.12 -12.69
C GLU A 102 8.39 -19.13 -11.51
N VAL A 103 8.70 -18.45 -10.40
CA VAL A 103 7.85 -18.39 -9.17
C VAL A 103 7.37 -16.96 -8.88
N ARG A 104 7.77 -15.98 -9.69
CA ARG A 104 7.38 -14.58 -9.51
C ARG A 104 5.87 -14.39 -9.75
N ASN A 105 5.16 -14.27 -8.63
CA ASN A 105 3.80 -13.82 -8.52
C ASN A 105 3.79 -12.31 -8.15
N PRO A 106 2.64 -11.63 -8.24
CA PRO A 106 2.54 -10.25 -7.79
C PRO A 106 2.60 -10.24 -6.28
N SER A 107 3.42 -9.37 -5.70
CA SER A 107 3.45 -9.33 -4.25
C SER A 107 2.22 -8.66 -3.69
N VAL A 108 1.55 -9.35 -2.77
CA VAL A 108 0.58 -8.76 -1.84
C VAL A 108 1.27 -8.19 -0.61
N VAL A 109 2.60 -8.14 -0.59
CA VAL A 109 3.38 -7.71 0.56
C VAL A 109 4.21 -6.49 0.16
N ALA A 110 4.17 -5.43 0.97
CA ALA A 110 4.99 -4.26 0.70
C ALA A 110 6.49 -4.63 0.78
N PRO A 111 7.34 -4.06 -0.10
CA PRO A 111 8.80 -4.12 0.05
C PRO A 111 9.26 -3.67 1.44
N GLY A 112 10.48 -4.06 1.85
CA GLY A 112 11.07 -3.64 3.13
C GLY A 112 10.82 -4.63 4.28
N SER A 113 9.65 -4.56 4.94
CA SER A 113 9.35 -5.31 6.17
C SER A 113 8.22 -6.34 5.95
N TYR A 114 8.51 -7.63 6.11
CA TYR A 114 7.59 -8.74 5.84
C TYR A 114 7.96 -10.02 6.62
N TYR A 115 7.17 -11.09 6.51
CA TYR A 115 7.52 -12.40 7.05
C TYR A 115 7.89 -13.37 5.95
N LEU A 116 8.92 -14.19 6.21
CA LEU A 116 9.13 -15.43 5.47
C LEU A 116 8.55 -16.58 6.26
N ILE A 117 7.76 -17.42 5.61
CA ILE A 117 7.19 -18.63 6.19
C ILE A 117 7.70 -19.83 5.39
N ALA A 118 8.37 -20.75 6.06
CA ALA A 118 8.81 -22.02 5.47
C ALA A 118 7.90 -23.13 5.97
N GLY A 119 7.33 -23.92 5.03
CA GLY A 119 6.54 -25.10 5.34
C GLY A 119 7.21 -26.36 4.86
N VAL A 120 7.21 -27.40 5.70
CA VAL A 120 7.70 -28.75 5.36
C VAL A 120 6.56 -29.75 5.31
N GLU A 121 6.46 -30.47 4.20
CA GLU A 121 5.40 -31.45 3.99
C GLU A 121 5.98 -32.81 3.61
N ALA A 122 5.58 -33.85 4.36
CA ALA A 122 5.95 -35.24 4.08
C ALA A 122 5.27 -35.84 2.82
N ALA A 123 4.70 -35.01 1.92
CA ALA A 123 3.99 -35.44 0.71
C ALA A 123 2.95 -36.56 0.94
N ASN A 124 2.35 -36.65 2.13
CA ASN A 124 1.50 -37.75 2.60
C ASN A 124 2.15 -39.16 2.57
N TYR A 125 3.49 -39.24 2.53
CA TYR A 125 4.24 -40.50 2.46
C TYR A 125 4.43 -41.16 3.83
N VAL A 126 4.66 -40.36 4.88
CA VAL A 126 4.88 -40.84 6.25
C VAL A 126 3.96 -40.06 7.18
N ALA A 127 3.27 -40.76 8.08
CA ALA A 127 2.43 -40.12 9.09
C ALA A 127 3.33 -39.57 10.22
N GLU A 128 3.15 -38.30 10.54
CA GLU A 128 3.92 -37.58 11.56
C GLU A 128 3.17 -37.57 12.91
N SER A 129 3.89 -37.42 14.02
CA SER A 129 3.28 -37.31 15.36
C SER A 129 2.65 -35.94 15.61
N ASN A 130 3.19 -34.90 15.00
CA ASN A 130 2.69 -33.55 15.02
C ASN A 130 2.88 -32.95 13.62
N THR A 131 1.90 -32.19 13.16
CA THR A 131 1.96 -31.46 11.89
C THR A 131 1.73 -29.96 12.10
N GLU A 132 1.41 -29.53 13.33
CA GLU A 132 1.17 -28.13 13.68
C GLU A 132 2.50 -27.33 13.78
N ASN A 133 3.63 -28.02 13.85
CA ASN A 133 5.00 -27.49 13.93
C ASN A 133 5.78 -27.63 12.61
N ASN A 134 5.09 -27.97 11.53
CA ASN A 134 5.67 -28.08 10.19
C ASN A 134 5.86 -26.71 9.51
N LEU A 135 5.47 -25.62 10.17
CA LEU A 135 5.70 -24.25 9.73
C LEU A 135 6.74 -23.59 10.63
N GLY A 136 7.66 -22.86 10.01
CA GLY A 136 8.60 -21.97 10.67
C GLY A 136 8.55 -20.61 10.00
N SER A 137 8.22 -19.56 10.75
CA SER A 137 8.20 -18.20 10.24
C SER A 137 9.31 -17.35 10.85
N THR A 138 9.77 -16.36 10.10
CA THR A 138 10.72 -15.36 10.58
C THR A 138 10.40 -14.00 9.97
N HIS A 139 10.44 -12.98 10.80
CA HIS A 139 10.28 -11.60 10.35
C HIS A 139 11.54 -11.16 9.61
N VAL A 140 11.36 -10.52 8.45
CA VAL A 140 12.41 -10.06 7.53
C VAL A 140 12.30 -8.56 7.30
N SER A 141 13.45 -7.93 7.43
CA SER A 141 13.79 -6.55 7.10
C SER A 141 15.30 -6.56 6.89
N VAL A 142 15.84 -5.60 6.17
CA VAL A 142 17.25 -5.63 5.81
C VAL A 142 18.06 -5.09 6.99
N ASN A 143 19.00 -5.86 7.53
CA ASN A 143 19.79 -5.38 8.69
C ASN A 143 20.60 -4.13 8.33
N ASN A 144 20.56 -3.10 9.18
CA ASN A 144 21.08 -1.75 8.92
C ASN A 144 20.39 -1.05 7.73
N SER A 145 19.14 -1.39 7.42
CA SER A 145 18.30 -0.57 6.56
C SER A 145 17.91 0.72 7.25
N ASP A 146 17.41 1.65 6.46
CA ASP A 146 16.79 2.85 6.97
C ASP A 146 15.50 2.49 7.74
N VAL A 147 15.45 2.84 9.02
CA VAL A 147 14.30 2.57 9.89
C VAL A 147 13.00 3.19 9.35
N VAL A 148 13.06 4.33 8.65
CA VAL A 148 11.88 4.99 8.09
C VAL A 148 11.27 4.14 6.97
N ILE A 149 12.12 3.51 6.16
CA ILE A 149 11.70 2.61 5.08
C ILE A 149 11.01 1.36 5.68
N ASP A 150 11.63 0.74 6.68
CA ASP A 150 11.07 -0.42 7.38
C ASP A 150 9.69 -0.12 7.99
N TRP A 151 9.51 1.05 8.58
CA TRP A 151 8.23 1.47 9.17
C TRP A 151 7.21 1.94 8.13
N ASN A 152 7.64 2.46 6.97
CA ASN A 152 6.75 2.71 5.84
C ASN A 152 6.12 1.40 5.34
N ALA A 153 6.95 0.39 5.06
CA ALA A 153 6.52 -0.95 4.69
C ALA A 153 5.54 -1.56 5.70
N THR A 154 5.89 -1.45 6.99
CA THR A 154 5.05 -1.92 8.10
C THR A 154 3.68 -1.23 8.10
N ALA A 155 3.64 0.08 7.83
CA ALA A 155 2.39 0.84 7.74
C ALA A 155 1.54 0.44 6.52
N LEU A 156 2.17 0.20 5.36
CA LEU A 156 1.48 -0.28 4.15
C LEU A 156 0.85 -1.67 4.37
N ASN A 157 1.59 -2.59 4.99
CA ASN A 157 1.08 -3.91 5.35
C ASN A 157 -0.08 -3.81 6.36
N ALA A 158 -0.02 -2.88 7.31
CA ALA A 158 -1.12 -2.63 8.24
C ALA A 158 -2.38 -2.10 7.55
N VAL A 159 -2.24 -1.19 6.58
CA VAL A 159 -3.35 -0.68 5.74
C VAL A 159 -4.03 -1.83 5.02
N GLN A 160 -3.25 -2.71 4.40
CA GLN A 160 -3.75 -3.87 3.66
C GLN A 160 -4.46 -4.87 4.57
N ASN A 161 -3.81 -5.29 5.66
CA ASN A 161 -4.35 -6.23 6.65
C ASN A 161 -5.68 -5.77 7.24
N THR A 162 -5.76 -4.48 7.57
CA THR A 162 -6.96 -3.91 8.18
C THR A 162 -7.97 -3.40 7.15
N ARG A 163 -7.68 -3.56 5.86
CA ARG A 163 -8.57 -3.25 4.73
C ARG A 163 -9.10 -1.82 4.80
N LYS A 164 -8.22 -0.88 5.17
CA LYS A 164 -8.61 0.52 5.38
C LYS A 164 -9.08 1.11 4.05
N PHE A 165 -10.19 1.84 4.12
CA PHE A 165 -10.63 2.63 2.97
C PHE A 165 -9.63 3.74 2.65
N ALA A 166 -9.43 4.00 1.35
CA ALA A 166 -8.38 4.90 0.86
C ALA A 166 -8.31 6.29 1.56
N PRO A 167 -9.41 7.01 1.85
CA PRO A 167 -9.31 8.30 2.55
C PRO A 167 -8.77 8.17 3.98
N ILE A 168 -9.13 7.10 4.68
CA ILE A 168 -8.62 6.80 6.02
C ILE A 168 -7.15 6.37 5.93
N ALA A 169 -6.79 5.51 4.98
CA ALA A 169 -5.41 5.05 4.78
C ALA A 169 -4.46 6.23 4.52
N ALA A 170 -4.82 7.16 3.62
CA ALA A 170 -4.02 8.34 3.32
C ALA A 170 -3.82 9.23 4.56
N ARG A 171 -4.88 9.43 5.35
CA ARG A 171 -4.80 10.17 6.63
C ARG A 171 -3.89 9.48 7.63
N ASP A 172 -4.08 8.18 7.85
CA ASP A 172 -3.35 7.42 8.85
C ASP A 172 -1.85 7.37 8.51
N LEU A 173 -1.49 7.19 7.24
CA LEU A 173 -0.10 7.28 6.77
C LEU A 173 0.52 8.66 6.97
N ALA A 174 -0.26 9.73 6.76
CA ALA A 174 0.20 11.10 7.02
C ALA A 174 0.46 11.37 8.51
N ILE A 175 -0.32 10.78 9.41
CA ILE A 175 -0.11 10.86 10.87
C ILE A 175 1.17 10.14 11.27
N VAL A 176 1.37 8.91 10.79
CA VAL A 176 2.57 8.11 11.07
C VAL A 176 3.83 8.86 10.62
N HIS A 177 3.83 9.34 9.38
CA HIS A 177 5.01 10.03 8.83
C HIS A 177 5.21 11.44 9.38
N ALA A 178 4.16 12.14 9.84
CA ALA A 178 4.32 13.36 10.65
C ALA A 178 5.06 13.08 11.96
N ALA A 179 4.67 12.02 12.67
CA ALA A 179 5.27 11.64 13.94
C ALA A 179 6.75 11.26 13.76
N ILE A 180 7.06 10.45 12.74
CA ILE A 180 8.44 10.09 12.38
C ILE A 180 9.24 11.35 12.06
N TYR A 181 8.72 12.22 11.18
CA TYR A 181 9.42 13.43 10.76
C TYR A 181 9.74 14.35 11.93
N ASP A 182 8.75 14.72 12.75
CA ASP A 182 9.00 15.66 13.85
C ASP A 182 9.94 15.06 14.91
N ALA A 183 9.92 13.75 15.13
CA ALA A 183 10.82 13.07 16.06
C ALA A 183 12.27 13.09 15.55
N VAL A 184 12.47 12.84 14.26
CA VAL A 184 13.78 12.90 13.59
C VAL A 184 14.29 14.33 13.53
N ASN A 185 13.46 15.26 13.06
CA ASN A 185 13.84 16.66 12.88
C ASN A 185 14.05 17.39 14.22
N ALA A 186 13.42 16.95 15.32
CA ALA A 186 13.73 17.45 16.66
C ALA A 186 15.21 17.28 17.05
N ILE A 187 15.85 16.22 16.54
CA ILE A 187 17.27 15.89 16.76
C ILE A 187 18.13 16.55 15.68
N ASP A 188 17.80 16.33 14.40
CA ASP A 188 18.63 16.73 13.26
C ASP A 188 18.55 18.25 12.96
N ARG A 189 17.34 18.82 13.02
CA ARG A 189 17.06 20.26 12.87
C ARG A 189 17.45 20.87 11.52
N SER A 190 17.56 20.07 10.46
CA SER A 190 17.82 20.60 9.12
C SER A 190 16.64 21.38 8.53
N TYR A 191 15.43 21.18 9.05
CA TYR A 191 14.19 21.75 8.51
C TYR A 191 13.27 22.30 9.61
N ASP A 192 12.23 23.03 9.23
CA ASP A 192 11.19 23.47 10.18
C ASP A 192 10.36 22.28 10.72
N PRO A 193 10.00 22.26 12.03
CA PRO A 193 9.08 21.27 12.58
C PRO A 193 7.68 21.44 11.95
N TYR A 194 6.94 20.34 11.79
CA TYR A 194 5.57 20.35 11.28
C TYR A 194 4.60 20.89 12.32
N LEU A 195 4.42 20.17 13.43
CA LEU A 195 3.46 20.56 14.49
C LEU A 195 4.09 20.52 15.88
N VAL A 196 5.04 19.64 16.12
CA VAL A 196 5.66 19.42 17.43
C VAL A 196 7.09 19.99 17.42
N SER A 197 7.27 21.13 18.08
CA SER A 197 8.59 21.74 18.28
C SER A 197 9.18 21.32 19.62
N VAL A 198 10.26 20.55 19.59
CA VAL A 198 10.98 20.11 20.80
C VAL A 198 12.20 21.01 21.05
N GLU A 199 12.40 21.42 22.31
CA GLU A 199 13.57 22.18 22.74
C GLU A 199 14.88 21.40 22.52
N GLU A 200 15.94 22.06 22.05
CA GLU A 200 17.22 21.42 21.70
C GLU A 200 17.80 20.60 22.86
N SER A 201 17.80 21.16 24.06
CA SER A 201 18.30 20.47 25.26
C SER A 201 17.56 19.16 25.58
N VAL A 202 16.30 19.03 25.13
CA VAL A 202 15.48 17.83 25.31
C VAL A 202 15.83 16.77 24.28
N ALA A 203 16.19 17.15 23.04
CA ALA A 203 16.54 16.20 21.98
C ALA A 203 18.04 15.86 21.91
N GLU A 204 18.92 16.73 22.43
CA GLU A 204 20.38 16.62 22.26
C GLU A 204 20.93 15.24 22.68
N GLY A 205 21.57 14.53 21.75
CA GLY A 205 22.17 13.22 22.01
C GLY A 205 21.18 12.04 22.05
N ALA A 206 19.93 12.22 21.61
CA ALA A 206 19.03 11.11 21.28
C ALA A 206 19.47 10.41 19.98
N SER A 207 19.20 9.12 19.85
CA SER A 207 19.37 8.37 18.58
C SER A 207 18.20 8.69 17.63
N LEU A 208 18.54 9.03 16.38
CA LEU A 208 17.58 9.28 15.31
C LEU A 208 16.75 8.03 15.01
N GLU A 209 17.41 6.87 14.94
CA GLU A 209 16.81 5.58 14.64
C GLU A 209 15.80 5.17 15.71
N ALA A 210 16.18 5.35 16.99
CA ALA A 210 15.31 5.02 18.12
C ALA A 210 14.10 5.97 18.19
N ALA A 211 14.28 7.25 17.86
CA ALA A 211 13.19 8.22 17.83
C ALA A 211 12.21 7.95 16.69
N ALA A 212 12.71 7.68 15.48
CA ALA A 212 11.86 7.31 14.33
C ALA A 212 11.07 6.03 14.62
N ALA A 213 11.73 4.97 15.12
CA ALA A 213 11.07 3.70 15.43
C ALA A 213 10.00 3.85 16.52
N ALA A 214 10.28 4.61 17.59
CA ALA A 214 9.33 4.80 18.67
C ALA A 214 8.15 5.66 18.23
N ALA A 215 8.38 6.68 17.39
CA ALA A 215 7.31 7.50 16.85
C ALA A 215 6.38 6.70 15.93
N ALA A 216 6.95 5.91 15.02
CA ALA A 216 6.21 5.02 14.12
C ALA A 216 5.38 4.00 14.91
N TYR A 217 6.02 3.29 15.84
CA TYR A 217 5.37 2.29 16.70
C TYR A 217 4.19 2.89 17.47
N THR A 218 4.40 4.03 18.15
CA THR A 218 3.36 4.69 18.94
C THR A 218 2.18 5.13 18.06
N ALA A 219 2.44 5.74 16.90
CA ALA A 219 1.40 6.14 15.96
C ALA A 219 0.61 4.93 15.43
N LEU A 220 1.31 3.88 15.01
CA LEU A 220 0.69 2.69 14.41
C LEU A 220 -0.14 1.89 15.42
N VAL A 221 0.31 1.73 16.66
CA VAL A 221 -0.47 1.04 17.71
C VAL A 221 -1.80 1.74 17.99
N ASP A 222 -1.84 3.08 17.95
CA ASP A 222 -3.08 3.84 18.13
C ASP A 222 -4.03 3.69 16.93
N LEU A 223 -3.50 3.82 15.71
CA LEU A 223 -4.29 3.81 14.46
C LEU A 223 -4.73 2.40 14.01
N PHE A 224 -3.98 1.36 14.41
CA PHE A 224 -4.16 -0.03 14.01
C PHE A 224 -4.02 -1.00 15.21
N PRO A 225 -4.86 -0.87 16.25
CA PRO A 225 -4.68 -1.60 17.51
C PRO A 225 -4.72 -3.13 17.36
N THR A 226 -5.41 -3.65 16.34
CA THR A 226 -5.45 -5.09 16.05
C THR A 226 -4.10 -5.66 15.59
N GLN A 227 -3.20 -4.81 15.08
CA GLN A 227 -1.86 -5.19 14.59
C GLN A 227 -0.76 -4.99 15.64
N THR A 228 -1.10 -4.69 16.90
CA THR A 228 -0.11 -4.39 17.96
C THR A 228 0.95 -5.48 18.13
N ALA A 229 0.59 -6.76 18.00
CA ALA A 229 1.54 -7.86 18.12
C ALA A 229 2.64 -7.79 17.04
N GLU A 230 2.28 -7.41 15.82
CA GLU A 230 3.21 -7.23 14.71
C GLU A 230 4.12 -6.02 14.94
N PHE A 231 3.55 -4.91 15.40
CA PHE A 231 4.33 -3.71 15.72
C PHE A 231 5.29 -3.93 16.90
N ASP A 232 4.89 -4.73 17.90
CA ASP A 232 5.75 -5.15 19.01
C ASP A 232 7.00 -5.91 18.52
N LEU A 233 6.83 -6.77 17.52
CA LEU A 233 7.93 -7.53 16.92
C LEU A 233 8.85 -6.62 16.12
N GLN A 234 8.28 -5.78 15.25
CA GLN A 234 9.05 -4.82 14.45
C GLN A 234 9.80 -3.80 15.32
N PHE A 235 9.20 -3.33 16.41
CA PHE A 235 9.85 -2.40 17.32
C PHE A 235 11.01 -3.04 18.09
N LYS A 236 10.83 -4.26 18.61
CA LYS A 236 11.92 -5.02 19.24
C LYS A 236 13.09 -5.23 18.28
N ARG A 237 12.79 -5.50 17.02
CA ARG A 237 13.80 -5.66 15.98
C ARG A 237 14.54 -4.37 15.68
N SER A 238 13.83 -3.29 15.37
CA SER A 238 14.42 -1.96 15.11
C SER A 238 15.37 -1.57 16.24
N LEU A 239 14.95 -1.80 17.50
CA LEU A 239 15.78 -1.50 18.66
C LEU A 239 16.99 -2.44 18.81
N ALA A 240 16.94 -3.69 18.35
CA ALA A 240 18.06 -4.63 18.46
C ALA A 240 19.28 -4.18 17.62
N GLU A 241 19.06 -3.40 16.57
CA GLU A 241 20.11 -2.86 15.69
C GLU A 241 20.82 -1.64 16.29
N ILE A 242 20.20 -1.00 17.29
CA ILE A 242 20.69 0.23 17.91
C ILE A 242 21.48 -0.09 19.18
N PRO A 243 22.70 0.47 19.36
CA PRO A 243 23.51 0.30 20.57
C PRO A 243 22.71 0.54 21.86
N ASP A 244 22.86 -0.35 22.83
CA ASP A 244 22.16 -0.26 24.11
C ASP A 244 22.81 0.78 25.03
N ASP A 245 22.49 2.05 24.81
CA ASP A 245 23.04 3.20 25.52
C ASP A 245 21.99 4.27 25.87
N ALA A 246 22.46 5.39 26.46
CA ALA A 246 21.59 6.48 26.86
C ALA A 246 20.96 7.22 25.67
N ALA A 247 21.60 7.22 24.49
CA ALA A 247 21.06 7.87 23.30
C ALA A 247 19.84 7.12 22.78
N LYS A 248 19.88 5.78 22.81
CA LYS A 248 18.74 4.92 22.47
C LYS A 248 17.53 5.18 23.38
N LEU A 249 17.72 5.14 24.71
CA LEU A 249 16.63 5.40 25.66
C LEU A 249 16.01 6.79 25.44
N LYS A 250 16.85 7.80 25.24
CA LYS A 250 16.42 9.17 24.98
C LYS A 250 15.67 9.31 23.65
N GLY A 251 16.10 8.59 22.61
CA GLY A 251 15.40 8.51 21.33
C GLY A 251 14.01 7.89 21.48
N ILE A 252 13.89 6.79 22.22
CA ILE A 252 12.58 6.15 22.49
C ILE A 252 11.64 7.14 23.19
N GLU A 253 12.09 7.77 24.28
CA GLU A 253 11.28 8.75 25.02
C GLU A 253 10.84 9.93 24.13
N LEU A 254 11.74 10.44 23.29
CA LEU A 254 11.45 11.54 22.36
C LEU A 254 10.43 11.12 21.29
N GLY A 255 10.65 9.99 20.62
CA GLY A 255 9.78 9.51 19.55
C GLY A 255 8.35 9.22 20.04
N THR A 256 8.22 8.56 21.19
CA THR A 256 6.92 8.33 21.82
C THR A 256 6.22 9.64 22.15
N TYR A 257 6.92 10.61 22.75
CA TYR A 257 6.34 11.92 23.08
C TYR A 257 5.82 12.65 21.84
N VAL A 258 6.63 12.71 20.77
CA VAL A 258 6.22 13.40 19.53
C VAL A 258 5.01 12.72 18.90
N ALA A 259 4.98 11.39 18.83
CA ALA A 259 3.84 10.67 18.28
C ALA A 259 2.57 10.87 19.10
N GLU A 260 2.63 10.85 20.43
CA GLU A 260 1.49 11.14 21.30
C GLU A 260 0.92 12.55 21.05
N GLU A 261 1.77 13.57 20.89
CA GLU A 261 1.32 14.93 20.59
C GLU A 261 0.69 15.05 19.19
N ILE A 262 1.28 14.42 18.17
CA ILE A 262 0.71 14.39 16.81
C ILE A 262 -0.66 13.70 16.82
N LEU A 263 -0.80 12.54 17.47
CA LEU A 263 -2.06 11.82 17.61
C LEU A 263 -3.10 12.67 18.35
N GLU A 264 -2.73 13.32 19.45
CA GLU A 264 -3.65 14.19 20.21
C GLU A 264 -4.15 15.35 19.35
N ILE A 265 -3.25 16.02 18.60
CA ILE A 265 -3.64 17.10 17.68
C ILE A 265 -4.63 16.57 16.62
N ARG A 266 -4.33 15.42 16.02
CA ARG A 266 -5.14 14.83 14.95
C ARG A 266 -6.40 14.10 15.43
N SER A 267 -6.54 13.84 16.73
CA SER A 267 -7.76 13.27 17.32
C SER A 267 -8.99 14.17 17.15
N THR A 268 -8.78 15.46 16.89
CA THR A 268 -9.85 16.47 16.72
C THR A 268 -9.99 16.98 15.29
N ASP A 269 -9.36 16.33 14.31
CA ASP A 269 -9.37 16.77 12.90
C ASP A 269 -10.70 16.53 12.17
N GLY A 270 -11.65 15.83 12.80
CA GLY A 270 -12.99 15.58 12.30
C GLY A 270 -13.17 14.25 11.57
N ALA A 271 -12.12 13.45 11.36
CA ALA A 271 -12.21 12.19 10.60
C ALA A 271 -13.27 11.22 11.16
N ASP A 272 -13.31 11.03 12.48
CA ASP A 272 -14.28 10.15 13.15
C ASP A 272 -15.74 10.60 12.93
N ILE A 273 -15.96 11.92 12.84
CA ILE A 273 -17.28 12.51 12.65
C ILE A 273 -17.72 12.34 11.20
N TYR A 274 -16.83 12.61 10.24
CA TYR A 274 -17.16 12.74 8.83
C TYR A 274 -17.06 11.43 8.03
N SER A 275 -16.45 10.39 8.59
CA SER A 275 -16.39 9.05 7.99
C SER A 275 -17.78 8.45 7.72
N GLY A 276 -18.76 8.75 8.57
CA GLY A 276 -20.14 8.23 8.51
C GLY A 276 -21.16 9.14 7.81
N GLY A 277 -20.71 10.16 7.08
CA GLY A 277 -21.58 11.14 6.44
C GLY A 277 -22.61 10.53 5.49
N PHE A 278 -23.82 11.11 5.45
CA PHE A 278 -24.89 10.71 4.52
C PHE A 278 -25.00 11.67 3.33
N TYR A 279 -25.13 11.10 2.13
CA TYR A 279 -25.43 11.82 0.90
C TYR A 279 -26.72 11.26 0.29
N GLU A 280 -27.66 12.15 -0.04
CA GLU A 280 -28.90 11.78 -0.73
C GLU A 280 -28.62 11.58 -2.23
N PRO A 281 -28.80 10.38 -2.79
CA PRO A 281 -28.66 10.16 -4.22
C PRO A 281 -29.65 10.96 -5.05
N GLY A 282 -29.23 11.40 -6.23
CA GLY A 282 -30.12 12.05 -7.19
C GLY A 282 -30.84 11.07 -8.11
N THR A 283 -31.75 11.61 -8.93
CA THR A 283 -32.54 10.86 -9.91
C THR A 283 -32.55 11.50 -11.29
N GLU A 284 -32.18 12.77 -11.42
CA GLU A 284 -32.16 13.49 -12.69
C GLU A 284 -30.85 13.25 -13.45
N ALA A 285 -30.85 13.48 -14.76
CA ALA A 285 -29.65 13.35 -15.59
C ALA A 285 -28.51 14.22 -15.02
N GLY A 286 -27.31 13.64 -14.93
CA GLY A 286 -26.14 14.29 -14.33
C GLY A 286 -25.97 14.02 -12.84
N GLU A 287 -27.02 13.63 -12.12
CA GLU A 287 -26.94 13.43 -10.67
C GLU A 287 -26.46 12.02 -10.30
N TRP A 288 -25.47 11.96 -9.42
CA TRP A 288 -24.89 10.73 -8.91
C TRP A 288 -25.93 9.91 -8.15
N ARG A 289 -25.84 8.60 -8.38
CA ARG A 289 -26.62 7.57 -7.70
C ARG A 289 -25.81 6.27 -7.62
N PRO A 290 -26.13 5.37 -6.68
CA PRO A 290 -25.45 4.09 -6.55
C PRO A 290 -25.36 3.33 -7.89
N THR A 291 -24.22 2.72 -8.14
CA THR A 291 -23.89 2.06 -9.41
C THR A 291 -23.86 0.53 -9.27
N PRO A 292 -24.10 -0.22 -10.37
CA PRO A 292 -23.90 -1.67 -10.37
C PRO A 292 -22.43 -2.05 -10.05
N PRO A 293 -22.18 -3.30 -9.63
CA PRO A 293 -23.17 -4.35 -9.40
C PRO A 293 -23.86 -4.27 -8.03
N ASN A 294 -23.23 -3.62 -7.06
CA ASN A 294 -23.62 -3.73 -5.64
C ASN A 294 -24.52 -2.58 -5.16
N TYR A 295 -24.61 -1.47 -5.89
CA TYR A 295 -25.42 -0.29 -5.53
C TYR A 295 -25.14 0.18 -4.10
N LEU A 296 -23.86 0.26 -3.75
CA LEU A 296 -23.41 0.70 -2.43
C LEU A 296 -23.78 2.17 -2.18
N PRO A 297 -24.07 2.56 -0.91
CA PRO A 297 -24.30 3.95 -0.54
C PRO A 297 -23.04 4.80 -0.77
N ALA A 298 -23.23 6.12 -0.87
CA ALA A 298 -22.12 7.05 -1.05
C ALA A 298 -21.16 6.97 0.15
N GLY A 299 -19.88 6.71 -0.10
CA GLY A 299 -18.86 6.63 0.95
C GLY A 299 -18.16 7.96 1.20
N PHE A 300 -17.89 8.30 2.47
CA PHE A 300 -17.05 9.45 2.84
C PHE A 300 -17.62 10.81 2.40
N SER A 301 -18.95 10.96 2.42
CA SER A 301 -19.63 12.14 1.86
C SER A 301 -19.34 13.47 2.54
N GLU A 302 -18.83 13.43 3.77
CA GLU A 302 -18.44 14.63 4.51
C GLU A 302 -16.94 14.75 4.70
N TRP A 303 -16.13 13.86 4.12
CA TRP A 303 -14.69 13.81 4.35
C TRP A 303 -13.94 15.07 3.91
N GLY A 304 -14.50 15.84 2.98
CA GLY A 304 -13.99 17.18 2.63
C GLY A 304 -13.99 18.19 3.77
N LYS A 305 -14.57 17.86 4.93
CA LYS A 305 -14.58 18.68 6.15
C LYS A 305 -13.49 18.28 7.15
N VAL A 306 -12.75 17.19 6.89
CA VAL A 306 -11.59 16.83 7.70
C VAL A 306 -10.54 17.94 7.60
N THR A 307 -9.92 18.28 8.72
CA THR A 307 -8.89 19.32 8.77
C THR A 307 -7.71 18.89 7.89
N PRO A 308 -7.31 19.68 6.88
CA PRO A 308 -6.13 19.38 6.08
C PRO A 308 -4.83 19.32 6.91
N PHE A 309 -3.77 18.78 6.34
CA PHE A 309 -2.44 18.69 6.92
C PHE A 309 -1.62 19.94 6.60
N VAL A 310 -1.60 20.38 5.34
CA VAL A 310 -0.76 21.50 4.91
C VAL A 310 -1.55 22.58 4.18
N ILE A 311 -2.46 22.20 3.28
CA ILE A 311 -3.25 23.20 2.56
C ILE A 311 -4.17 23.97 3.52
N PRO A 312 -4.34 25.29 3.35
CA PRO A 312 -5.11 26.10 4.30
C PRO A 312 -6.62 25.86 4.18
N SER A 313 -7.09 25.49 2.98
CA SER A 313 -8.49 25.17 2.69
C SER A 313 -8.59 24.28 1.47
N VAL A 314 -9.59 23.42 1.43
CA VAL A 314 -9.96 22.64 0.23
C VAL A 314 -10.63 23.49 -0.84
N ASP A 315 -11.15 24.67 -0.50
CA ASP A 315 -11.89 25.53 -1.42
C ASP A 315 -11.05 25.98 -2.62
N ASP A 316 -9.73 26.13 -2.43
CA ASP A 316 -8.78 26.49 -3.49
C ASP A 316 -8.45 25.32 -4.43
N TYR A 317 -8.93 24.12 -4.10
CA TYR A 317 -8.67 22.87 -4.82
C TYR A 317 -9.96 22.15 -5.25
N LEU A 318 -11.07 22.89 -5.33
CA LEU A 318 -12.31 22.42 -5.96
C LEU A 318 -12.20 22.54 -7.47
N GLY A 319 -12.90 21.64 -8.19
CA GLY A 319 -12.99 21.75 -9.64
C GLY A 319 -13.72 23.02 -10.09
N GLU A 320 -13.40 23.53 -11.27
CA GLU A 320 -14.02 24.70 -11.91
C GLU A 320 -15.43 24.40 -12.45
N GLY A 321 -15.76 23.12 -12.60
CA GLY A 321 -17.04 22.62 -13.08
C GLY A 321 -16.89 21.67 -14.27
N PHE A 322 -17.75 20.66 -14.32
CA PHE A 322 -17.77 19.70 -15.41
C PHE A 322 -18.53 20.26 -16.63
N PRO A 323 -18.20 19.85 -17.89
CA PRO A 323 -18.94 20.28 -19.07
C PRO A 323 -20.46 20.02 -18.96
N GLU A 324 -21.25 20.99 -19.40
CA GLU A 324 -22.71 20.88 -19.45
C GLU A 324 -23.14 19.65 -20.26
N LEU A 325 -24.16 18.93 -19.79
CA LEU A 325 -24.63 17.68 -20.42
C LEU A 325 -24.99 17.84 -21.89
N THR A 326 -25.48 19.02 -22.29
CA THR A 326 -25.90 19.31 -23.67
C THR A 326 -24.75 19.80 -24.58
N SER A 327 -23.53 19.88 -24.05
CA SER A 327 -22.38 20.39 -24.80
C SER A 327 -21.74 19.35 -25.72
N GLU A 328 -21.06 19.81 -26.77
CA GLU A 328 -20.25 18.95 -27.65
C GLU A 328 -19.10 18.27 -26.88
N GLN A 329 -18.54 18.97 -25.88
CA GLN A 329 -17.45 18.43 -25.06
C GLN A 329 -17.92 17.26 -24.19
N TYR A 330 -19.07 17.40 -23.51
CA TYR A 330 -19.67 16.30 -22.76
C TYR A 330 -19.92 15.07 -23.65
N ALA A 331 -20.47 15.28 -24.85
CA ALA A 331 -20.71 14.19 -25.80
C ALA A 331 -19.41 13.50 -26.23
N ALA A 332 -18.34 14.27 -26.49
CA ALA A 332 -17.04 13.72 -26.84
C ALA A 332 -16.47 12.84 -25.72
N GLU A 333 -16.51 13.32 -24.47
CA GLU A 333 -15.97 12.62 -23.30
C GLU A 333 -16.75 11.35 -22.96
N ILE A 334 -18.10 11.40 -23.00
CA ILE A 334 -18.96 10.22 -22.83
C ILE A 334 -18.63 9.17 -23.90
N ASN A 335 -18.50 9.58 -25.16
CA ASN A 335 -18.25 8.67 -26.28
C ASN A 335 -16.83 8.06 -26.21
N GLU A 336 -15.84 8.84 -25.78
CA GLU A 336 -14.48 8.35 -25.52
C GLU A 336 -14.45 7.32 -24.39
N THR A 337 -15.02 7.64 -23.23
CA THR A 337 -15.10 6.70 -22.09
C THR A 337 -15.94 5.48 -22.44
N LYS A 338 -17.01 5.62 -23.23
CA LYS A 338 -17.80 4.47 -23.72
C LYS A 338 -16.98 3.55 -24.61
N ALA A 339 -16.22 4.12 -25.54
CA ALA A 339 -15.39 3.40 -26.49
C ALA A 339 -14.21 2.69 -25.81
N LEU A 340 -13.50 3.39 -24.93
CA LEU A 340 -12.26 2.90 -24.31
C LEU A 340 -12.49 2.22 -22.98
N GLY A 341 -13.53 2.56 -22.23
CA GLY A 341 -13.74 2.10 -20.85
C GLY A 341 -14.57 0.83 -20.70
N SER A 342 -15.19 0.34 -21.76
CA SER A 342 -16.06 -0.85 -21.71
C SER A 342 -15.30 -2.12 -21.34
N VAL A 343 -15.88 -2.99 -20.51
CA VAL A 343 -15.29 -4.31 -20.19
C VAL A 343 -14.99 -5.13 -21.45
N ASP A 344 -15.82 -5.00 -22.49
CA ASP A 344 -15.69 -5.70 -23.78
C ASP A 344 -15.25 -4.76 -24.91
N SER A 345 -14.48 -3.71 -24.60
CA SER A 345 -14.00 -2.76 -25.61
C SER A 345 -13.23 -3.47 -26.73
N THR A 346 -13.56 -3.11 -27.98
CA THR A 346 -12.82 -3.55 -29.18
C THR A 346 -11.90 -2.46 -29.72
N LEU A 347 -11.87 -1.29 -29.08
CA LEU A 347 -11.06 -0.14 -29.46
C LEU A 347 -9.91 0.13 -28.50
N ARG A 348 -10.08 -0.19 -27.21
CA ARG A 348 -9.00 -0.13 -26.21
C ARG A 348 -7.91 -1.13 -26.59
N THR A 349 -6.66 -0.70 -26.56
CA THR A 349 -5.51 -1.57 -26.84
C THR A 349 -5.20 -2.49 -25.65
N ASP A 350 -4.38 -3.52 -25.89
CA ASP A 350 -3.90 -4.40 -24.82
C ASP A 350 -3.11 -3.61 -23.77
N ASP A 351 -2.23 -2.69 -24.21
CA ASP A 351 -1.46 -1.81 -23.31
C ASP A 351 -2.37 -0.88 -22.50
N GLN A 352 -3.42 -0.30 -23.08
CA GLN A 352 -4.39 0.50 -22.32
C GLN A 352 -5.16 -0.33 -21.29
N THR A 353 -5.42 -1.61 -21.58
CA THR A 353 -6.03 -2.54 -20.61
C THR A 353 -5.05 -2.85 -19.48
N GLU A 354 -3.77 -3.02 -19.79
CA GLU A 354 -2.71 -3.21 -18.80
C GLU A 354 -2.57 -1.98 -17.90
N ILE A 355 -2.49 -0.77 -18.48
CA ILE A 355 -2.46 0.51 -17.74
C ILE A 355 -3.62 0.62 -16.77
N ALA A 356 -4.85 0.33 -17.23
CA ALA A 356 -6.05 0.38 -16.37
C ALA A 356 -5.95 -0.53 -15.15
N LYS A 357 -5.37 -1.73 -15.32
CA LYS A 357 -5.18 -2.69 -14.24
C LYS A 357 -4.00 -2.31 -13.34
N PHE A 358 -2.88 -1.92 -13.94
CA PHE A 358 -1.62 -1.58 -13.26
C PHE A 358 -1.84 -0.53 -12.17
N TRP A 359 -2.63 0.50 -12.47
CA TRP A 359 -2.95 1.61 -11.56
C TRP A 359 -4.28 1.44 -10.81
N SER A 360 -4.91 0.25 -10.85
CA SER A 360 -6.27 0.10 -10.36
C SER A 360 -6.37 0.29 -8.85
N PHE A 361 -5.70 -0.57 -8.06
CA PHE A 361 -5.67 -0.57 -6.60
C PHE A 361 -7.05 -0.35 -5.96
N ASP A 362 -8.09 -0.89 -6.60
CA ASP A 362 -9.48 -0.76 -6.19
C ASP A 362 -9.91 -1.93 -5.28
N ARG A 363 -9.03 -2.90 -5.03
CA ARG A 363 -9.29 -4.01 -4.11
C ARG A 363 -9.17 -3.54 -2.67
N ILE A 364 -10.04 -4.08 -1.81
CA ILE A 364 -10.08 -3.73 -0.38
C ILE A 364 -8.91 -4.33 0.41
N ASP A 365 -8.29 -5.37 -0.12
CA ASP A 365 -7.09 -6.05 0.40
C ASP A 365 -5.81 -5.57 -0.31
N SER A 366 -5.79 -4.29 -0.71
CA SER A 366 -4.58 -3.61 -1.18
C SER A 366 -4.29 -2.40 -0.29
N PHE A 367 -3.08 -1.86 -0.37
CA PHE A 367 -2.74 -0.59 0.26
C PHE A 367 -3.21 0.66 -0.53
N GLY A 368 -4.01 0.47 -1.59
CA GLY A 368 -4.55 1.55 -2.41
C GLY A 368 -3.49 2.27 -3.27
N VAL A 369 -3.94 3.13 -4.19
CA VAL A 369 -3.00 3.89 -5.05
C VAL A 369 -2.12 4.85 -4.24
N THR A 370 -2.59 5.36 -3.11
CA THR A 370 -1.79 6.15 -2.17
C THR A 370 -0.63 5.34 -1.59
N GLY A 371 -0.87 4.08 -1.20
CA GLY A 371 0.21 3.19 -0.78
C GLY A 371 1.15 2.84 -1.93
N PHE A 372 0.64 2.76 -3.17
CA PHE A 372 1.50 2.50 -4.33
C PHE A 372 2.48 3.65 -4.62
N TRP A 373 2.05 4.91 -4.47
CA TRP A 373 2.97 6.05 -4.53
C TRP A 373 4.01 6.02 -3.39
N ASN A 374 3.66 5.49 -2.22
CA ASN A 374 4.64 5.25 -1.14
C ASN A 374 5.64 4.15 -1.52
N GLN A 375 5.17 3.04 -2.11
CA GLN A 375 6.06 1.98 -2.62
C GLN A 375 7.04 2.51 -3.67
N ILE A 376 6.56 3.32 -4.63
CA ILE A 376 7.42 3.97 -5.63
C ILE A 376 8.50 4.82 -4.94
N ALA A 377 8.11 5.64 -3.96
CA ALA A 377 9.05 6.48 -3.22
C ALA A 377 10.07 5.65 -2.43
N GLU A 378 9.64 4.56 -1.81
CA GLU A 378 10.48 3.62 -1.07
C GLU A 378 11.55 2.97 -1.93
N GLU A 379 11.15 2.39 -3.06
CA GLU A 379 12.08 1.72 -3.98
C GLU A 379 13.11 2.70 -4.54
N ILE A 380 12.71 3.93 -4.84
CA ILE A 380 13.61 4.98 -5.34
C ILE A 380 14.52 5.48 -4.23
N ALA A 381 14.01 5.70 -3.01
CA ALA A 381 14.82 6.11 -1.87
C ALA A 381 15.94 5.11 -1.55
N ILE A 382 15.64 3.80 -1.63
CA ILE A 382 16.67 2.76 -1.49
C ILE A 382 17.67 2.84 -2.64
N GLN A 383 17.22 2.98 -3.89
CA GLN A 383 18.11 3.09 -5.06
C GLN A 383 19.01 4.33 -5.03
N GLN A 384 18.57 5.41 -4.39
CA GLN A 384 19.33 6.66 -4.25
C GLN A 384 20.19 6.71 -2.99
N ASP A 385 20.19 5.65 -2.16
CA ASP A 385 20.89 5.62 -0.87
C ASP A 385 20.52 6.82 0.02
N ASN A 386 19.23 7.21 0.03
CA ASN A 386 18.74 8.31 0.87
C ASN A 386 19.08 8.06 2.35
N THR A 387 19.36 9.14 3.08
CA THR A 387 19.54 9.11 4.52
C THR A 387 18.20 9.03 5.27
N LEU A 388 18.26 8.61 6.54
CA LEU A 388 17.11 8.60 7.46
C LEU A 388 16.37 9.93 7.51
N VAL A 389 17.11 11.04 7.58
CA VAL A 389 16.53 12.39 7.62
C VAL A 389 15.83 12.73 6.30
N GLU A 390 16.44 12.38 5.17
CA GLU A 390 15.85 12.57 3.84
C GLU A 390 14.57 11.74 3.69
N ASN A 391 14.58 10.47 4.11
CA ASN A 391 13.42 9.60 4.05
C ASN A 391 12.30 10.06 4.97
N ALA A 392 12.60 10.49 6.20
CA ALA A 392 11.60 11.06 7.11
C ALA A 392 10.89 12.27 6.48
N ARG A 393 11.63 13.16 5.80
CA ARG A 393 11.05 14.31 5.08
C ARG A 393 10.26 13.89 3.84
N LEU A 394 10.81 12.99 3.02
CA LEU A 394 10.19 12.50 1.79
C LEU A 394 8.80 11.91 2.06
N PHE A 395 8.70 10.96 2.99
CA PHE A 395 7.42 10.31 3.26
C PHE A 395 6.43 11.21 3.99
N ALA A 396 6.89 12.16 4.81
CA ALA A 396 6.01 13.16 5.40
C ALA A 396 5.37 14.06 4.33
N LEU A 397 6.17 14.65 3.44
CA LEU A 397 5.65 15.49 2.34
C LEU A 397 4.73 14.71 1.41
N LEU A 398 5.12 13.48 1.04
CA LEU A 398 4.32 12.64 0.17
C LEU A 398 2.95 12.37 0.79
N ASN A 399 2.92 11.91 2.05
CA ASN A 399 1.66 11.55 2.69
C ASN A 399 0.81 12.77 3.08
N PHE A 400 1.41 13.94 3.34
CA PHE A 400 0.67 15.20 3.45
C PHE A 400 -0.07 15.53 2.15
N GLY A 401 0.63 15.44 1.01
CA GLY A 401 0.03 15.63 -0.31
C GLY A 401 -1.08 14.62 -0.61
N GLN A 402 -0.87 13.35 -0.26
CA GLN A 402 -1.88 12.30 -0.46
C GLN A 402 -3.13 12.51 0.42
N ALA A 403 -2.95 12.81 1.70
CA ALA A 403 -4.06 13.08 2.62
C ALA A 403 -4.88 14.30 2.18
N ASP A 404 -4.21 15.42 1.89
CA ASP A 404 -4.87 16.65 1.46
C ASP A 404 -5.59 16.49 0.11
N SER A 405 -5.01 15.72 -0.82
CA SER A 405 -5.67 15.34 -2.07
C SER A 405 -6.96 14.55 -1.82
N GLY A 406 -6.95 13.60 -0.88
CA GLY A 406 -8.13 12.83 -0.49
C GLY A 406 -9.24 13.69 0.12
N ILE A 407 -8.88 14.68 0.93
CA ILE A 407 -9.83 15.64 1.53
C ILE A 407 -10.41 16.55 0.43
N ALA A 408 -9.55 17.16 -0.40
CA ALA A 408 -9.97 18.06 -1.48
C ALA A 408 -10.86 17.36 -2.52
N VAL A 409 -10.52 16.14 -2.93
CA VAL A 409 -11.30 15.43 -3.95
C VAL A 409 -12.69 15.07 -3.45
N LEU A 410 -12.83 14.67 -2.18
CA LEU A 410 -14.14 14.36 -1.61
C LEU A 410 -14.97 15.62 -1.40
N ALA A 411 -14.35 16.75 -1.05
CA ALA A 411 -15.03 18.04 -1.06
C ALA A 411 -15.61 18.35 -2.45
N SER A 412 -14.81 18.20 -3.52
CA SER A 412 -15.26 18.45 -4.89
C SER A 412 -16.35 17.46 -5.33
N LYS A 413 -16.15 16.16 -5.12
CA LYS A 413 -17.12 15.10 -5.47
C LYS A 413 -18.51 15.40 -4.91
N TYR A 414 -18.59 15.75 -3.64
CA TYR A 414 -19.87 15.99 -2.98
C TYR A 414 -20.41 17.40 -3.18
N ASN A 415 -19.58 18.36 -3.63
CA ASN A 415 -20.03 19.67 -4.12
C ASN A 415 -20.76 19.56 -5.47
N PHE A 416 -20.24 18.75 -6.39
CA PHE A 416 -20.79 18.63 -7.75
C PHE A 416 -21.80 17.49 -7.92
N GLY A 417 -21.66 16.39 -7.18
CA GLY A 417 -22.61 15.29 -7.22
C GLY A 417 -22.76 14.63 -8.59
N LEU A 418 -21.73 14.66 -9.44
CA LEU A 418 -21.80 14.19 -10.83
C LEU A 418 -21.89 12.66 -10.93
N TRP A 419 -22.77 12.16 -11.81
CA TRP A 419 -22.92 10.74 -12.11
C TRP A 419 -21.68 10.10 -12.75
N ARG A 420 -21.50 8.80 -12.47
CA ARG A 420 -20.40 7.99 -13.02
C ARG A 420 -20.67 7.60 -14.49
N PRO A 421 -19.62 7.28 -15.27
CA PRO A 421 -19.78 6.92 -16.69
C PRO A 421 -20.76 5.78 -16.91
N VAL A 422 -20.80 4.77 -16.02
CA VAL A 422 -21.75 3.65 -16.12
C VAL A 422 -23.21 4.11 -16.11
N THR A 423 -23.56 5.10 -15.30
CA THR A 423 -24.93 5.65 -15.27
C THR A 423 -25.16 6.52 -16.51
N ALA A 424 -24.23 7.42 -16.80
CA ALA A 424 -24.34 8.37 -17.90
C ALA A 424 -24.46 7.67 -19.26
N ILE A 425 -23.63 6.66 -19.54
CA ILE A 425 -23.64 5.90 -20.79
C ILE A 425 -24.90 5.05 -20.94
N ARG A 426 -25.38 4.44 -19.85
CA ARG A 426 -26.63 3.65 -19.87
C ARG A 426 -27.85 4.52 -20.10
N GLU A 427 -27.85 5.72 -19.55
CA GLU A 427 -28.97 6.67 -19.60
C GLU A 427 -28.81 7.76 -20.66
N ALA A 428 -27.81 7.68 -21.54
CA ALA A 428 -27.44 8.78 -22.44
C ALA A 428 -28.59 9.22 -23.37
N ASP A 429 -29.51 8.31 -23.73
CA ASP A 429 -30.73 8.68 -24.49
C ASP A 429 -31.64 9.70 -23.75
N ASN A 430 -31.41 9.93 -22.45
CA ASN A 430 -32.18 10.82 -21.58
C ASN A 430 -31.37 12.01 -21.04
N ASP A 431 -30.12 12.20 -21.46
CA ASP A 431 -29.26 13.30 -20.96
C ASP A 431 -29.52 14.66 -21.66
N GLY A 432 -30.36 14.65 -22.71
CA GLY A 432 -30.72 15.84 -23.48
C GLY A 432 -29.71 16.22 -24.58
N ASN A 433 -28.70 15.40 -24.82
CA ASN A 433 -27.68 15.59 -25.85
C ASN A 433 -27.95 14.71 -27.08
N PRO A 434 -28.12 15.28 -28.29
CA PRO A 434 -28.36 14.48 -29.49
C PRO A 434 -27.14 13.69 -29.98
N ASP A 435 -25.95 14.00 -29.48
CA ASP A 435 -24.67 13.40 -29.90
C ASP A 435 -24.20 12.28 -28.96
N THR A 436 -24.99 11.94 -27.94
CA THR A 436 -24.80 10.76 -27.11
C THR A 436 -25.83 9.69 -27.46
N VAL A 437 -25.47 8.42 -27.23
CA VAL A 437 -26.36 7.27 -27.51
C VAL A 437 -26.29 6.32 -26.34
N GLY A 438 -27.45 5.98 -25.79
CA GLY A 438 -27.58 5.07 -24.66
C GLY A 438 -27.06 3.66 -24.98
N ASP A 439 -26.49 3.01 -23.98
CA ASP A 439 -26.19 1.57 -24.00
C ASP A 439 -26.53 0.95 -22.63
N PRO A 440 -27.76 0.44 -22.46
CA PRO A 440 -28.25 -0.06 -21.17
C PRO A 440 -27.44 -1.21 -20.56
N GLU A 441 -26.70 -1.95 -21.38
CA GLU A 441 -25.90 -3.10 -20.94
C GLU A 441 -24.42 -2.75 -20.71
N TRP A 442 -24.00 -1.52 -21.04
CA TRP A 442 -22.60 -1.09 -20.90
C TRP A 442 -22.11 -1.28 -19.47
N MET A 443 -20.92 -1.86 -19.32
CA MET A 443 -20.22 -2.01 -18.05
C MET A 443 -18.77 -1.52 -18.20
N PRO A 444 -18.22 -0.84 -17.18
CA PRO A 444 -16.82 -0.44 -17.17
C PRO A 444 -15.90 -1.65 -16.96
N LEU A 445 -14.64 -1.52 -17.39
CA LEU A 445 -13.59 -2.51 -17.14
C LEU A 445 -13.29 -2.64 -15.64
N LEU A 446 -13.16 -1.51 -14.93
CA LEU A 446 -12.93 -1.47 -13.49
C LEU A 446 -14.24 -1.31 -12.72
N THR A 447 -14.27 -1.81 -11.49
CA THR A 447 -15.41 -1.62 -10.60
C THR A 447 -15.56 -0.14 -10.27
N THR A 448 -16.77 0.40 -10.44
CA THR A 448 -17.03 1.81 -10.15
C THR A 448 -17.04 2.09 -8.64
N PRO A 449 -16.20 3.02 -8.14
CA PRO A 449 -16.21 3.38 -6.72
C PRO A 449 -17.53 4.05 -6.28
N PRO A 450 -17.99 3.82 -5.04
CA PRO A 450 -19.30 4.30 -4.57
C PRO A 450 -19.24 5.76 -4.09
N ASN A 451 -18.86 6.68 -4.97
CA ASN A 451 -18.87 8.13 -4.75
C ASN A 451 -19.05 8.88 -6.08
N PRO A 452 -19.43 10.18 -6.05
CA PRO A 452 -19.55 11.02 -7.25
C PRO A 452 -18.30 11.03 -8.12
N GLU A 453 -18.47 11.34 -9.39
CA GLU A 453 -17.41 11.24 -10.39
C GLU A 453 -16.36 12.35 -10.26
N TYR A 454 -16.80 13.61 -10.25
CA TYR A 454 -15.93 14.77 -10.44
C TYR A 454 -15.54 15.41 -9.11
N LEU A 455 -14.28 15.40 -8.68
CA LEU A 455 -13.04 15.18 -9.43
C LEU A 455 -12.50 13.74 -9.34
N ALA A 456 -11.61 13.33 -10.25
CA ALA A 456 -10.94 12.03 -10.23
C ALA A 456 -9.91 11.92 -9.09
N GLY A 457 -10.06 10.89 -8.23
CA GLY A 457 -9.26 10.69 -7.01
C GLY A 457 -7.82 10.26 -7.28
N HIS A 458 -7.63 9.23 -8.12
CA HIS A 458 -6.30 8.80 -8.56
C HIS A 458 -5.51 9.97 -9.14
N SER A 459 -6.11 10.75 -10.04
CA SER A 459 -5.42 11.85 -10.74
C SER A 459 -4.91 12.96 -9.82
N ILE A 460 -5.70 13.41 -8.83
CA ILE A 460 -5.25 14.47 -7.91
C ILE A 460 -4.16 13.96 -6.96
N GLY A 461 -4.29 12.71 -6.47
CA GLY A 461 -3.24 12.05 -5.70
C GLY A 461 -1.95 11.86 -6.52
N ALA A 462 -2.08 11.48 -7.80
CA ALA A 462 -0.94 11.34 -8.72
C ALA A 462 -0.22 12.67 -8.91
N GLY A 463 -0.96 13.75 -9.18
CA GLY A 463 -0.35 15.08 -9.33
C GLY A 463 0.41 15.52 -8.07
N ALA A 464 -0.16 15.28 -6.88
CA ALA A 464 0.50 15.62 -5.63
C ALA A 464 1.78 14.79 -5.40
N ALA A 465 1.75 13.49 -5.68
CA ALA A 465 2.92 12.63 -5.61
C ALA A 465 4.01 13.06 -6.61
N VAL A 466 3.61 13.38 -7.85
CA VAL A 466 4.53 13.83 -8.90
C VAL A 466 5.32 15.04 -8.44
N GLU A 467 4.68 16.08 -7.88
CA GLU A 467 5.43 17.25 -7.45
C GLU A 467 6.32 17.01 -6.25
N VAL A 468 5.89 16.21 -5.27
CA VAL A 468 6.75 15.86 -4.14
C VAL A 468 7.99 15.10 -4.62
N LEU A 469 7.81 14.07 -5.46
CA LEU A 469 8.92 13.26 -5.96
C LEU A 469 9.82 14.04 -6.92
N THR A 470 9.25 14.93 -7.73
CA THR A 470 10.00 15.80 -8.64
C THR A 470 10.83 16.83 -7.88
N ASP A 471 10.27 17.44 -6.82
CA ASP A 471 11.03 18.35 -5.93
C ASP A 471 12.21 17.63 -5.26
N PHE A 472 11.99 16.39 -4.82
CA PHE A 472 12.99 15.63 -4.08
C PHE A 472 14.10 15.03 -4.96
N PHE A 473 13.74 14.45 -6.10
CA PHE A 473 14.66 13.67 -6.94
C PHE A 473 14.98 14.31 -8.30
N GLY A 474 14.24 15.35 -8.70
CA GLY A 474 14.41 16.08 -9.95
C GLY A 474 13.45 15.65 -11.08
N GLU A 475 13.30 16.53 -12.09
CA GLU A 475 12.32 16.42 -13.19
C GLU A 475 12.54 15.23 -14.14
N ASP A 476 13.80 14.92 -14.47
CA ASP A 476 14.17 13.90 -15.47
C ASP A 476 14.59 12.55 -14.82
N PHE A 477 13.87 12.13 -13.78
CA PHE A 477 14.16 10.89 -13.06
C PHE A 477 13.58 9.67 -13.78
N ASN A 478 14.46 8.79 -14.27
CA ASN A 478 14.04 7.55 -14.94
C ASN A 478 13.94 6.42 -13.92
N PHE A 479 12.83 5.69 -13.92
CA PHE A 479 12.64 4.55 -13.02
C PHE A 479 11.78 3.46 -13.65
N THR A 480 11.90 2.26 -13.09
CA THR A 480 11.08 1.10 -13.44
C THR A 480 10.40 0.61 -12.17
N ILE A 481 9.10 0.34 -12.25
CA ILE A 481 8.28 -0.11 -11.13
C ILE A 481 7.41 -1.30 -11.55
N THR A 482 7.16 -2.21 -10.62
CA THR A 482 6.17 -3.28 -10.78
C THR A 482 4.93 -2.96 -9.95
N SER A 483 3.75 -3.30 -10.45
CA SER A 483 2.50 -3.19 -9.68
C SER A 483 2.04 -4.56 -9.22
N PRO A 484 1.69 -4.73 -7.93
CA PRO A 484 0.89 -5.86 -7.47
C PRO A 484 -0.29 -6.15 -8.41
N GLU A 485 -1.06 -5.14 -8.83
CA GLU A 485 -2.25 -5.29 -9.68
C GLU A 485 -2.02 -6.00 -11.02
N THR A 486 -0.78 -5.99 -11.52
CA THR A 486 -0.39 -6.59 -12.81
C THR A 486 0.90 -7.40 -12.63
N PRO A 487 0.77 -8.67 -12.27
CA PRO A 487 1.89 -9.48 -11.85
C PRO A 487 2.90 -9.75 -12.97
N GLY A 488 4.19 -9.65 -12.66
CA GLY A 488 5.25 -9.87 -13.65
C GLY A 488 5.31 -8.78 -14.74
N ILE A 489 4.48 -7.75 -14.65
CA ILE A 489 4.54 -6.57 -15.51
C ILE A 489 5.34 -5.49 -14.79
N SER A 490 6.35 -4.97 -15.50
CA SER A 490 7.11 -3.79 -15.11
C SER A 490 6.83 -2.66 -16.08
N ARG A 491 6.61 -1.45 -15.57
CA ARG A 491 6.50 -0.25 -16.40
C ARG A 491 7.66 0.69 -16.12
N SER A 492 8.19 1.30 -17.17
CA SER A 492 9.35 2.19 -17.11
C SER A 492 8.95 3.58 -17.56
N TYR A 493 9.36 4.59 -16.80
CA TYR A 493 9.00 5.98 -17.03
C TYR A 493 10.26 6.82 -17.11
N GLY A 494 10.22 7.85 -17.97
CA GLY A 494 11.28 8.85 -18.07
C GLY A 494 11.20 9.98 -17.04
N SER A 495 10.07 10.08 -16.34
CA SER A 495 9.82 11.07 -15.28
C SER A 495 8.65 10.62 -14.39
N PHE A 496 8.53 11.20 -13.19
CA PHE A 496 7.34 11.05 -12.36
C PHE A 496 6.08 11.57 -13.06
N TYR A 497 6.21 12.68 -13.80
CA TYR A 497 5.10 13.26 -14.55
C TYR A 497 4.50 12.26 -15.55
N GLU A 498 5.34 11.50 -16.27
CA GLU A 498 4.88 10.45 -17.18
C GLU A 498 4.08 9.36 -16.44
N ALA A 499 4.57 8.91 -15.28
CA ALA A 499 3.85 7.94 -14.45
C ALA A 499 2.50 8.49 -13.94
N GLY A 500 2.46 9.75 -13.48
CA GLY A 500 1.23 10.38 -12.99
C GLY A 500 0.18 10.66 -14.08
N VAL A 501 0.63 10.96 -15.30
CA VAL A 501 -0.25 11.03 -16.48
C VAL A 501 -0.81 9.64 -16.78
N GLU A 502 0.02 8.59 -16.72
CA GLU A 502 -0.45 7.24 -16.97
C GLU A 502 -1.46 6.75 -15.91
N ASP A 503 -1.22 7.04 -14.63
CA ASP A 503 -2.18 6.82 -13.53
C ASP A 503 -3.52 7.51 -13.84
N SER A 504 -3.48 8.77 -14.26
CA SER A 504 -4.68 9.53 -14.62
C SER A 504 -5.45 8.91 -15.81
N LEU A 505 -4.74 8.53 -16.87
CA LEU A 505 -5.32 7.90 -18.05
C LEU A 505 -5.91 6.52 -17.75
N SER A 506 -5.33 5.79 -16.77
CA SER A 506 -5.81 4.47 -16.36
C SER A 506 -7.30 4.47 -16.00
N ARG A 507 -7.81 5.58 -15.47
CA ARG A 507 -9.20 5.72 -15.02
C ARG A 507 -10.19 5.91 -16.17
N ILE A 508 -9.72 6.45 -17.30
CA ILE A 508 -10.48 6.55 -18.55
C ILE A 508 -10.54 5.18 -19.21
N TYR A 509 -9.39 4.50 -19.32
CA TYR A 509 -9.31 3.13 -19.85
C TYR A 509 -10.07 2.11 -18.99
N GLY A 510 -10.14 2.35 -17.68
CA GLY A 510 -10.95 1.61 -16.74
C GLY A 510 -12.45 1.89 -16.80
N GLY A 511 -12.87 2.95 -17.50
CA GLY A 511 -14.28 3.32 -17.68
C GLY A 511 -14.93 3.95 -16.45
N VAL A 512 -14.15 4.48 -15.51
CA VAL A 512 -14.68 5.00 -14.23
C VAL A 512 -14.60 6.51 -14.11
N HIS A 513 -13.86 7.19 -15.00
CA HIS A 513 -13.71 8.64 -15.04
C HIS A 513 -13.78 9.22 -16.46
N TYR A 514 -14.07 10.53 -16.55
CA TYR A 514 -14.05 11.31 -17.80
C TYR A 514 -12.71 12.03 -18.00
N PRO A 515 -12.31 12.34 -19.26
CA PRO A 515 -11.09 13.09 -19.57
C PRO A 515 -10.96 14.44 -18.84
N THR A 516 -12.02 15.28 -18.77
CA THR A 516 -11.93 16.56 -18.05
C THR A 516 -11.64 16.34 -16.57
N SER A 517 -12.35 15.41 -15.95
CA SER A 517 -12.18 15.05 -14.54
C SER A 517 -10.74 14.62 -14.25
N ALA A 518 -10.16 13.75 -15.08
CA ALA A 518 -8.78 13.28 -14.92
C ALA A 518 -7.73 14.40 -15.10
N ASN A 519 -7.85 15.18 -16.18
CA ASN A 519 -6.86 16.23 -16.51
C ASN A 519 -6.86 17.38 -15.49
N GLU A 520 -8.04 17.81 -15.08
CA GLU A 520 -8.20 18.90 -14.11
C GLU A 520 -7.74 18.46 -12.73
N SER A 521 -8.15 17.25 -12.29
CA SER A 521 -7.66 16.66 -11.05
C SER A 521 -6.14 16.60 -11.00
N PHE A 522 -5.50 16.12 -12.07
CA PHE A 522 -4.04 16.00 -12.11
C PHE A 522 -3.38 17.37 -11.97
N THR A 523 -3.90 18.39 -12.66
CA THR A 523 -3.41 19.77 -12.54
C THR A 523 -3.58 20.34 -11.14
N LEU A 524 -4.74 20.13 -10.50
CA LEU A 524 -4.98 20.53 -9.12
C LEU A 524 -4.06 19.78 -8.15
N GLY A 525 -3.77 18.51 -8.42
CA GLY A 525 -2.83 17.68 -7.67
C GLY A 525 -1.42 18.25 -7.73
N LEU A 526 -0.94 18.63 -8.92
CA LEU A 526 0.36 19.29 -9.07
C LEU A 526 0.41 20.58 -8.24
N ASN A 527 -0.61 21.43 -8.34
CA ASN A 527 -0.67 22.68 -7.55
C ASN A 527 -0.67 22.40 -6.04
N LEU A 528 -1.37 21.36 -5.60
CA LEU A 528 -1.43 20.94 -4.20
C LEU A 528 -0.07 20.43 -3.72
N GLY A 529 0.56 19.53 -4.47
CA GLY A 529 1.91 19.03 -4.16
C GLY A 529 2.94 20.15 -4.13
N ASN A 530 2.86 21.09 -5.07
CA ASN A 530 3.70 22.29 -5.08
C ASN A 530 3.49 23.15 -3.83
N TYR A 531 2.24 23.32 -3.37
CA TYR A 531 1.96 24.03 -2.13
C TYR A 531 2.58 23.30 -0.93
N VAL A 532 2.44 21.97 -0.87
CA VAL A 532 2.99 21.14 0.20
C VAL A 532 4.50 21.32 0.33
N VAL A 533 5.27 21.11 -0.75
CA VAL A 533 6.74 21.20 -0.70
C VAL A 533 7.27 22.60 -0.39
N ASN A 534 6.50 23.65 -0.70
CA ASN A 534 6.90 25.04 -0.47
C ASN A 534 6.46 25.60 0.91
N ASN A 535 5.57 24.91 1.63
CA ASN A 535 4.98 25.44 2.87
C ASN A 535 5.06 24.48 4.06
N ALA A 536 5.51 23.24 3.87
CA ALA A 536 5.80 22.31 4.94
C ALA A 536 7.26 21.85 4.87
N LEU A 537 7.90 21.71 6.03
CA LEU A 537 9.22 21.08 6.16
C LEU A 537 10.31 21.79 5.32
N VAL A 538 10.32 23.12 5.35
CA VAL A 538 11.22 23.98 4.55
C VAL A 538 12.55 24.29 5.23
#